data_AF-A0A3D8PIE5-F1
#
_entry.id   AF-A0A3D8PIE5-F1
#
_cell.length_a   1.000
_cell.length_b   1.000
_cell.length_c   1.000
_cell.angle_alpha   90.00
_cell.angle_beta   90.00
_cell.angle_gamma   90.00
#
_symmetry.space_group_name_H-M   'P 1'
#
loop_
_entity.id
_entity.type
_entity.pdbx_description
1 polymer ?
#
loop_
_entity_poly.entity_id
_entity_poly.type
_entity_poly.pdbx_seq_one_letter_code
_entity_poly.pdbx_strand_id
1 'polypeptide(L)'
;MSEFLKSDKIRTNIRVGKKQKAYSVLFSAIFGFTLGVVAKMLDSPLIPHEFSILGFIGSNWGIWIFISTLIAVYSYTPKLAATRVFIFLISLLFSYYTYTILLLELFPLKYIIFWCIVALLSTIPAYIMWYSHADHLISSIITALPISVIAFEGYKIYLSTVNFYEKYMQYEKVLISDGEYFYMLGTEILYALMIIIILLLVPKRKKQCLYIIPFSVVVFSALVAIIL
;
A
#
# COMPACT_ATOMS: atom_id res chain seq x y z
N MET A 1 -8.06 2.48 25.97
CA MET A 1 -8.10 1.02 26.26
C MET A 1 -9.51 0.44 26.13
N SER A 2 -10.53 1.05 26.74
CA SER A 2 -11.93 0.53 26.73
C SER A 2 -12.56 0.43 25.34
N GLU A 3 -12.31 1.38 24.42
CA GLU A 3 -12.86 1.32 23.06
C GLU A 3 -12.25 0.17 22.22
N PHE A 4 -10.95 -0.10 22.33
CA PHE A 4 -10.30 -1.22 21.64
C PHE A 4 -10.84 -2.56 22.14
N LEU A 5 -11.01 -2.70 23.46
CA LEU A 5 -11.63 -3.88 24.07
C LEU A 5 -13.11 -4.04 23.68
N LYS A 6 -13.81 -2.93 23.39
CA LYS A 6 -15.18 -2.96 22.86
C LYS A 6 -15.20 -3.37 21.39
N SER A 7 -14.25 -2.92 20.57
CA SER A 7 -14.08 -3.35 19.18
C SER A 7 -13.84 -4.86 19.05
N ASP A 8 -12.99 -5.44 19.90
CA ASP A 8 -12.76 -6.90 19.96
C ASP A 8 -14.05 -7.68 20.27
N LYS A 9 -15.03 -7.05 20.95
CA LYS A 9 -16.37 -7.63 21.17
C LYS A 9 -17.34 -7.37 20.01
N ILE A 10 -17.16 -6.30 19.22
CA ILE A 10 -18.03 -5.88 18.11
C ILE A 10 -17.76 -6.68 16.82
N ARG A 11 -16.49 -7.02 16.53
CA ARG A 11 -16.17 -8.06 15.54
C ARG A 11 -16.39 -9.39 16.24
N THR A 12 -17.55 -10.00 16.02
CA THR A 12 -17.98 -11.28 16.60
C THR A 12 -16.79 -12.22 16.77
N ASN A 13 -16.69 -12.90 17.91
CA ASN A 13 -15.64 -13.87 18.20
C ASN A 13 -15.80 -15.10 17.28
N ILE A 14 -15.44 -14.97 16.00
CA ILE A 14 -15.51 -16.04 15.02
C ILE A 14 -14.54 -17.11 15.53
N ARG A 15 -15.08 -18.27 15.94
CA ARG A 15 -14.25 -19.44 16.22
C ARG A 15 -13.67 -19.95 14.91
N VAL A 16 -12.57 -19.34 14.48
CA VAL A 16 -11.84 -19.74 13.27
C VAL A 16 -10.98 -20.95 13.59
N GLY A 17 -11.18 -22.03 12.84
CA GLY A 17 -10.42 -23.27 13.00
C GLY A 17 -8.92 -23.08 12.69
N LYS A 18 -8.06 -23.92 13.28
CA LYS A 18 -6.60 -23.88 13.02
C LYS A 18 -6.28 -23.98 11.51
N LYS A 19 -7.03 -24.81 10.77
CA LYS A 19 -6.88 -24.98 9.31
C LYS A 19 -7.16 -23.69 8.55
N GLN A 20 -8.26 -22.98 8.85
CA GLN A 20 -8.62 -21.71 8.21
C GLN A 20 -7.56 -20.62 8.44
N LYS A 21 -7.01 -20.55 9.66
CA LYS A 21 -5.89 -19.64 9.96
C LYS A 21 -4.67 -19.98 9.11
N ALA A 22 -4.29 -21.25 9.03
CA ALA A 22 -3.17 -21.70 8.21
C ALA A 22 -3.37 -21.37 6.72
N TYR A 23 -4.56 -21.64 6.16
CA TYR A 23 -4.87 -21.28 4.77
C TYR A 23 -4.81 -19.77 4.53
N SER A 24 -5.26 -18.94 5.47
CA SER A 24 -5.19 -17.49 5.31
C SER A 24 -3.75 -16.94 5.29
N VAL A 25 -2.84 -17.59 6.02
CA VAL A 25 -1.41 -17.25 6.03
C VAL A 25 -0.74 -17.76 4.76
N LEU A 26 -1.04 -19.00 4.34
CA LEU A 26 -0.53 -19.57 3.10
C LEU A 26 -0.97 -18.74 1.89
N PHE A 27 -2.23 -18.30 1.85
CA PHE A 27 -2.74 -17.39 0.83
C PHE A 27 -1.93 -16.09 0.79
N SER A 28 -1.69 -15.46 1.94
CA SER A 28 -0.87 -14.25 2.03
C SER A 28 0.57 -14.48 1.53
N ALA A 29 1.16 -15.64 1.79
CA ALA A 29 2.49 -16.00 1.30
C ALA A 29 2.52 -16.15 -0.23
N ILE A 30 1.61 -16.94 -0.79
CA ILE A 30 1.53 -17.16 -2.26
C ILE A 30 1.23 -15.85 -2.98
N PHE A 31 0.29 -15.06 -2.43
CA PHE A 31 -0.07 -13.76 -3.00
C PHE A 31 1.11 -12.79 -2.97
N GLY A 32 1.83 -12.72 -1.85
CA GLY A 32 3.05 -11.91 -1.73
C GLY A 32 4.13 -12.34 -2.71
N PHE A 33 4.41 -13.64 -2.78
CA PHE A 33 5.39 -14.19 -3.72
C PHE A 33 5.05 -13.85 -5.17
N THR A 34 3.78 -14.05 -5.57
CA THR A 34 3.32 -13.76 -6.93
C THR A 34 3.49 -12.28 -7.26
N LEU A 35 3.06 -11.40 -6.35
CA LEU A 35 3.20 -9.95 -6.55
C LEU A 35 4.65 -9.48 -6.53
N GLY A 36 5.55 -10.13 -5.78
CA GLY A 36 6.98 -9.78 -5.79
C GLY A 36 7.67 -10.15 -7.11
N VAL A 37 7.34 -11.31 -7.69
CA VAL A 37 7.79 -11.65 -9.06
C VAL A 37 7.24 -10.64 -10.06
N VAL A 38 5.93 -10.37 -10.02
CA VAL A 38 5.28 -9.41 -10.93
C VAL A 38 5.90 -8.02 -10.79
N ALA A 39 6.08 -7.52 -9.57
CA ALA A 39 6.71 -6.21 -9.33
C ALA A 39 8.12 -6.16 -9.92
N LYS A 40 8.94 -7.21 -9.76
CA LYS A 40 10.29 -7.19 -10.32
C LYS A 40 10.32 -7.33 -11.83
N MET A 41 9.41 -8.11 -12.41
CA MET A 41 9.27 -8.18 -13.86
C MET A 41 8.92 -6.81 -14.43
N LEU A 42 7.97 -6.10 -13.82
CA LEU A 42 7.53 -4.77 -14.23
C LEU A 42 8.61 -3.69 -14.04
N ASP A 43 9.50 -3.86 -13.05
CA ASP A 43 10.68 -3.01 -12.82
C ASP A 43 11.90 -3.43 -13.67
N SER A 44 11.79 -4.51 -14.46
CA SER A 44 12.92 -5.01 -15.24
C SER A 44 13.13 -4.17 -16.50
N PRO A 45 14.38 -3.80 -16.84
CA PRO A 45 14.70 -3.10 -18.10
C PRO A 45 14.40 -3.93 -19.36
N LEU A 46 14.03 -5.20 -19.19
CA LEU A 46 13.66 -6.13 -20.27
C LEU A 46 12.23 -5.91 -20.78
N ILE A 47 11.37 -5.21 -20.04
CA ILE A 47 9.99 -4.92 -20.47
C ILE A 47 9.97 -3.55 -21.19
N PRO A 48 9.31 -3.44 -22.37
CA PRO A 48 9.18 -2.17 -23.08
C PRO A 48 8.57 -1.07 -22.21
N HIS A 49 9.03 0.18 -22.39
CA HIS A 49 8.59 1.36 -21.65
C HIS A 49 7.05 1.57 -21.64
N GLU A 50 6.32 1.00 -22.59
CA GLU A 50 4.84 1.07 -22.64
C GLU A 50 4.14 0.41 -21.44
N PHE A 51 4.77 -0.57 -20.77
CA PHE A 51 4.26 -1.16 -19.51
C PHE A 51 4.85 -0.51 -18.26
N SER A 52 5.66 0.56 -18.40
CA SER A 52 6.39 1.22 -17.31
C SER A 52 5.49 1.67 -16.16
N ILE A 53 4.22 2.01 -16.44
CA ILE A 53 3.21 2.44 -15.43
C ILE A 53 3.19 1.46 -14.26
N LEU A 54 3.12 0.17 -14.59
CA LEU A 54 3.07 -0.92 -13.63
C LEU A 54 4.40 -1.12 -12.89
N GLY A 55 5.53 -0.80 -13.52
CA GLY A 55 6.86 -0.82 -12.90
C GLY A 55 7.01 0.23 -11.80
N PHE A 56 6.61 1.47 -12.09
CA PHE A 56 6.62 2.55 -11.10
C PHE A 56 5.71 2.29 -9.91
N ILE A 57 4.54 1.70 -10.16
CA ILE A 57 3.62 1.29 -9.11
C ILE A 57 4.24 0.23 -8.22
N GLY A 58 4.87 -0.80 -8.80
CA GLY A 58 5.57 -1.85 -8.05
C GLY A 58 6.73 -1.33 -7.22
N SER A 59 7.39 -0.26 -7.69
CA SER A 59 8.52 0.38 -7.02
C SER A 59 8.11 1.38 -5.93
N ASN A 60 6.87 1.89 -5.96
CA ASN A 60 6.35 2.79 -4.94
C ASN A 60 5.66 2.04 -3.80
N TRP A 61 5.61 2.66 -2.62
CA TRP A 61 5.22 1.95 -1.40
C TRP A 61 3.71 1.99 -1.17
N GLY A 62 3.01 2.94 -1.79
CA GLY A 62 1.58 3.17 -1.66
C GLY A 62 0.75 1.93 -2.01
N ILE A 63 1.12 1.20 -3.08
CA ILE A 63 0.42 -0.04 -3.45
C ILE A 63 0.57 -1.11 -2.37
N TRP A 64 1.76 -1.22 -1.78
CA TRP A 64 2.02 -2.19 -0.72
C TRP A 64 1.31 -1.82 0.59
N ILE A 65 1.20 -0.52 0.90
CA ILE A 65 0.40 -0.01 2.03
C ILE A 65 -1.08 -0.31 1.81
N PHE A 66 -1.60 -0.07 0.61
CA PHE A 66 -2.99 -0.36 0.24
C PHE A 66 -3.33 -1.85 0.38
N ILE A 67 -2.51 -2.73 -0.20
CA ILE A 67 -2.73 -4.18 -0.10
C ILE A 67 -2.62 -4.65 1.35
N SER A 68 -1.60 -4.19 2.08
CA SER A 68 -1.41 -4.52 3.49
C SER A 68 -2.58 -4.05 4.35
N THR A 69 -3.16 -2.89 4.03
CA THR A 69 -4.37 -2.35 4.68
C THR A 69 -5.54 -3.31 4.49
N LEU A 70 -5.82 -3.75 3.26
CA LEU A 70 -6.91 -4.69 2.99
C LEU A 70 -6.69 -6.05 3.67
N ILE A 71 -5.47 -6.58 3.62
CA ILE A 71 -5.11 -7.83 4.32
C ILE A 71 -5.34 -7.70 5.83
N ALA A 72 -4.90 -6.60 6.43
CA ALA A 72 -5.05 -6.35 7.86
C ALA A 72 -6.52 -6.22 8.27
N VAL A 73 -7.29 -5.40 7.54
CA VAL A 73 -8.72 -5.17 7.78
C VAL A 73 -9.49 -6.48 7.72
N TYR A 74 -9.30 -7.29 6.69
CA TYR A 74 -10.05 -8.54 6.51
C TYR A 74 -9.40 -9.76 7.13
N SER A 75 -8.55 -9.56 8.15
CA SER A 75 -8.03 -10.66 8.97
C SER A 75 -8.98 -11.04 10.09
N TYR A 76 -8.87 -12.27 10.56
CA TYR A 76 -9.79 -12.80 11.58
C TYR A 76 -9.53 -12.23 12.99
N THR A 77 -8.26 -11.94 13.31
CA THR A 77 -7.84 -11.38 14.60
C THR A 77 -6.71 -10.38 14.38
N PRO A 78 -6.47 -9.45 15.30
CA PRO A 78 -5.42 -8.44 15.13
C PRO A 78 -4.01 -9.08 15.11
N LYS A 79 -3.77 -10.13 15.90
CA LYS A 79 -2.52 -10.92 15.82
C LYS A 79 -2.33 -11.58 14.45
N LEU A 80 -3.42 -12.08 13.86
CA LEU A 80 -3.38 -12.69 12.54
C LEU A 80 -3.20 -11.63 11.43
N ALA A 81 -3.75 -10.42 11.61
CA ALA A 81 -3.52 -9.29 10.71
C ALA A 81 -2.03 -8.97 10.60
N ALA A 82 -1.36 -8.80 11.75
CA ALA A 82 0.09 -8.58 11.81
C ALA A 82 0.87 -9.71 11.14
N THR A 83 0.51 -10.96 11.43
CA THR A 83 1.17 -12.15 10.86
C THR A 83 0.99 -12.21 9.34
N ARG A 84 -0.24 -12.02 8.84
CA ARG A 84 -0.55 -12.11 7.41
C ARG A 84 0.13 -11.01 6.61
N VAL A 85 0.15 -9.77 7.11
CA VAL A 85 0.85 -8.66 6.45
C VAL A 85 2.36 -8.90 6.43
N PHE A 86 2.96 -9.35 7.54
CA PHE A 86 4.38 -9.67 7.57
C PHE A 86 4.75 -10.79 6.59
N ILE A 87 4.00 -11.89 6.59
CA ILE A 87 4.21 -13.01 5.68
C ILE A 87 4.02 -12.60 4.22
N PHE A 88 3.03 -11.75 3.94
CA PHE A 88 2.84 -11.16 2.61
C PHE A 88 4.08 -10.36 2.18
N LEU A 89 4.54 -9.41 2.99
CA LEU A 89 5.68 -8.54 2.66
C LEU A 89 6.99 -9.32 2.54
N ILE A 90 7.27 -10.27 3.44
CA ILE A 90 8.54 -11.03 3.36
C ILE A 90 8.56 -11.97 2.16
N SER A 91 7.42 -12.56 1.77
CA SER A 91 7.33 -13.40 0.58
C SER A 91 7.48 -12.58 -0.70
N LEU A 92 6.94 -11.37 -0.71
CA LEU A 92 7.15 -10.38 -1.76
C LEU A 92 8.63 -9.99 -1.88
N LEU A 93 9.27 -9.59 -0.78
CA LEU A 93 10.68 -9.21 -0.79
C LEU A 93 11.58 -10.38 -1.21
N PHE A 94 11.28 -11.58 -0.72
CA PHE A 94 12.01 -12.79 -1.08
C PHE A 94 11.99 -13.01 -2.59
N SER A 95 10.81 -13.11 -3.20
CA SER A 95 10.69 -13.31 -4.64
C SER A 95 11.30 -12.17 -5.47
N TYR A 96 11.09 -10.92 -5.06
CA TYR A 96 11.63 -9.73 -5.73
C TYR A 96 13.16 -9.74 -5.77
N TYR A 97 13.81 -10.01 -4.64
CA TYR A 97 15.27 -10.01 -4.57
C TYR A 97 15.88 -11.31 -5.09
N THR A 98 15.22 -12.46 -4.96
CA THR A 98 15.66 -13.69 -5.63
C THR A 98 15.70 -13.51 -7.14
N TYR A 99 14.67 -12.88 -7.74
CA TYR A 99 14.69 -12.53 -9.16
C TYR A 99 15.88 -11.61 -9.48
N THR A 100 16.11 -10.57 -8.67
CA THR A 100 17.20 -9.61 -8.88
C THR A 100 18.58 -10.27 -8.83
N ILE A 101 18.80 -11.18 -7.89
CA ILE A 101 20.10 -11.84 -7.70
C ILE A 101 20.33 -12.89 -8.78
N LEU A 102 19.32 -13.72 -9.08
CA LEU A 102 19.50 -14.86 -9.99
C LEU A 102 19.43 -14.49 -11.47
N LEU A 103 18.62 -13.49 -11.83
CA LEU A 103 18.38 -13.14 -13.24
C LEU A 103 19.09 -11.87 -13.68
N LEU A 104 19.37 -10.94 -12.75
CA LEU A 104 20.06 -9.69 -13.06
C LEU A 104 21.48 -9.64 -12.47
N GLU A 105 21.89 -10.67 -11.71
CA GLU A 105 23.23 -10.78 -11.08
C GLU A 105 23.60 -9.59 -10.18
N LEU A 106 22.60 -8.88 -9.65
CA LEU A 106 22.78 -7.73 -8.76
C LEU A 106 22.49 -8.12 -7.31
N PHE A 107 23.41 -7.81 -6.39
CA PHE A 107 23.26 -8.10 -4.96
C PHE A 107 23.14 -6.82 -4.09
N PRO A 108 21.95 -6.20 -4.00
CA PRO A 108 21.74 -4.95 -3.28
C PRO A 108 21.54 -5.17 -1.77
N LEU A 109 22.54 -5.70 -1.05
CA LEU A 109 22.42 -6.11 0.35
C LEU A 109 21.83 -5.04 1.29
N LYS A 110 22.28 -3.78 1.16
CA LYS A 110 21.79 -2.67 2.00
C LYS A 110 20.28 -2.46 1.86
N TYR A 111 19.76 -2.55 0.64
CA TYR A 111 18.34 -2.43 0.36
C TYR A 111 17.56 -3.62 0.93
N ILE A 112 18.06 -4.86 0.72
CA ILE A 112 17.42 -6.07 1.25
C ILE A 112 17.22 -5.94 2.78
N ILE A 113 18.27 -5.56 3.52
CA ILE A 113 18.21 -5.43 4.97
C ILE A 113 17.22 -4.35 5.38
N PHE A 114 17.31 -3.16 4.78
CA PHE A 114 16.41 -2.04 5.08
C PHE A 114 14.94 -2.43 4.90
N TRP A 115 14.62 -3.08 3.79
CA TRP A 115 13.26 -3.49 3.48
C TRP A 115 12.73 -4.62 4.35
N CYS A 116 13.58 -5.57 4.74
CA CYS A 116 13.22 -6.60 5.71
C CYS A 116 12.88 -6.00 7.10
N ILE A 117 13.60 -4.95 7.52
CA ILE A 117 13.31 -4.22 8.77
C ILE A 117 11.95 -3.52 8.66
N VAL A 118 11.69 -2.82 7.55
CA VAL A 118 10.38 -2.18 7.28
C VAL A 118 9.26 -3.21 7.32
N ALA A 119 9.43 -4.37 6.67
CA ALA A 119 8.45 -5.44 6.69
C ALA A 119 8.18 -5.93 8.12
N LEU A 120 9.22 -6.10 8.95
CA LEU A 120 9.05 -6.47 10.35
C LEU A 120 8.28 -5.41 11.15
N LEU A 121 8.63 -4.12 10.99
CA LEU A 121 7.98 -3.01 11.68
C LEU A 121 6.52 -2.83 11.26
N SER A 122 6.15 -3.23 10.04
CA SER A 122 4.77 -3.16 9.54
C SER A 122 3.77 -4.03 10.31
N THR A 123 4.23 -4.97 11.14
CA THR A 123 3.38 -5.80 12.00
C THR A 123 2.55 -4.97 12.97
N ILE A 124 3.11 -3.85 13.48
CA ILE A 124 2.45 -2.95 14.43
C ILE A 124 1.27 -2.22 13.76
N PRO A 125 1.46 -1.45 12.67
CA PRO A 125 0.34 -0.80 12.00
C PRO A 125 -0.67 -1.81 11.46
N ALA A 126 -0.26 -3.00 11.01
CA ALA A 126 -1.18 -4.06 10.60
C ALA A 126 -2.07 -4.56 11.75
N TYR A 127 -1.50 -4.72 12.95
CA TYR A 127 -2.28 -5.06 14.15
C TYR A 127 -3.33 -3.98 14.47
N ILE A 128 -2.93 -2.71 14.44
CA ILE A 128 -3.80 -1.57 14.72
C ILE A 128 -4.88 -1.44 13.63
N MET A 129 -4.51 -1.62 12.36
CA MET A 129 -5.40 -1.49 11.22
C MET A 129 -6.55 -2.50 11.25
N TRP A 130 -6.40 -3.63 11.93
CA TRP A 130 -7.51 -4.56 12.14
C TRP A 130 -8.70 -3.94 12.89
N TYR A 131 -8.45 -2.98 13.79
CA TYR A 131 -9.47 -2.24 14.54
C TYR A 131 -10.19 -1.17 13.72
N SER A 132 -9.77 -0.91 12.49
CA SER A 132 -10.35 0.12 11.61
C SER A 132 -11.70 -0.24 10.99
N HIS A 133 -12.14 -1.49 11.13
CA HIS A 133 -13.41 -1.97 10.60
C HIS A 133 -14.40 -2.27 11.72
N ALA A 134 -14.71 -1.22 12.46
CA ALA A 134 -15.72 -1.14 13.51
C ALA A 134 -16.52 0.17 13.35
N ASP A 135 -17.65 0.30 14.03
CA ASP A 135 -18.54 1.47 13.92
C ASP A 135 -18.33 2.44 15.09
N HIS A 136 -17.17 3.12 15.11
CA HIS A 136 -16.85 4.17 16.08
C HIS A 136 -15.79 5.14 15.53
N LEU A 137 -15.58 6.27 16.22
CA LEU A 137 -14.70 7.36 15.77
C LEU A 137 -13.23 6.93 15.63
N ILE A 138 -12.69 6.19 16.61
CA ILE A 138 -11.29 5.71 16.53
C ILE A 138 -11.07 4.86 15.26
N SER A 139 -12.06 4.07 14.85
CA SER A 139 -12.02 3.28 13.62
C SER A 139 -11.81 4.16 12.37
N SER A 140 -12.48 5.31 12.34
CA SER A 140 -12.35 6.31 11.29
C SER A 140 -10.96 6.95 11.28
N ILE A 141 -10.40 7.26 12.45
CA ILE A 141 -9.05 7.82 12.58
C ILE A 141 -8.00 6.82 12.10
N ILE A 142 -8.11 5.54 12.48
CA ILE A 142 -7.19 4.49 12.01
C ILE A 142 -7.27 4.34 10.49
N THR A 143 -8.48 4.37 9.91
CA THR A 143 -8.68 4.29 8.45
C THR A 143 -8.09 5.49 7.71
N ALA A 144 -8.08 6.67 8.34
CA ALA A 144 -7.52 7.87 7.75
C ALA A 144 -6.01 7.78 7.53
N LEU A 145 -5.27 7.09 8.40
CA LEU A 145 -3.80 6.98 8.33
C LEU A 145 -3.28 6.44 6.98
N PRO A 146 -3.68 5.24 6.50
CA PRO A 146 -3.24 4.76 5.20
C PRO A 146 -3.73 5.63 4.04
N ILE A 147 -4.92 6.24 4.14
CA ILE A 147 -5.42 7.18 3.12
C ILE A 147 -4.50 8.39 3.02
N SER A 148 -4.10 8.99 4.14
CA SER A 148 -3.21 10.14 4.16
C SER A 148 -1.85 9.82 3.55
N VAL A 149 -1.28 8.66 3.87
CA VAL A 149 0.04 8.27 3.35
C VAL A 149 -0.04 7.96 1.85
N ILE A 150 -1.10 7.29 1.38
CA ILE A 150 -1.31 7.05 -0.05
C ILE A 150 -1.54 8.39 -0.79
N ALA A 151 -2.37 9.28 -0.25
CA ALA A 151 -2.58 10.62 -0.82
C ALA A 151 -1.27 11.42 -0.90
N PHE A 152 -0.45 11.34 0.14
CA PHE A 152 0.85 11.99 0.19
C PHE A 152 1.83 11.45 -0.85
N GLU A 153 1.88 10.14 -1.06
CA GLU A 153 2.65 9.58 -2.16
C GLU A 153 2.13 10.03 -3.53
N GLY A 154 0.81 9.98 -3.75
CA GLY A 154 0.21 10.49 -4.99
C GLY A 154 0.53 11.96 -5.24
N TYR A 155 0.55 12.79 -4.18
CA TYR A 155 0.93 14.20 -4.27
C TYR A 155 2.40 14.40 -4.67
N LYS A 156 3.33 13.60 -4.14
CA LYS A 156 4.75 13.67 -4.57
C LYS A 156 4.90 13.31 -6.05
N ILE A 157 4.16 12.30 -6.50
CA ILE A 157 4.12 11.92 -7.92
C ILE A 157 3.60 13.09 -8.74
N TYR A 158 2.47 13.68 -8.34
CA TYR A 158 1.92 14.88 -8.99
C TYR A 158 2.91 16.03 -9.09
N LEU A 159 3.61 16.37 -8.00
CA LEU A 159 4.64 17.41 -8.04
C LEU A 159 5.78 17.08 -9.01
N SER A 160 6.20 15.81 -9.05
CA SER A 160 7.18 15.34 -10.04
C SER A 160 6.66 15.52 -11.46
N THR A 161 5.38 15.22 -11.70
CA THR A 161 4.70 15.39 -12.99
C THR A 161 4.66 16.85 -13.43
N VAL A 162 4.27 17.75 -12.52
CA VAL A 162 4.20 19.20 -12.80
C VAL A 162 5.59 19.75 -13.12
N ASN A 163 6.60 19.43 -12.30
CA ASN A 163 7.98 19.88 -12.53
C ASN A 163 8.54 19.38 -13.88
N PHE A 164 8.22 18.13 -14.24
CA PHE A 164 8.57 17.58 -15.55
C PHE A 164 7.88 18.36 -16.68
N TYR A 165 6.58 18.60 -16.55
CA TYR A 165 5.80 19.34 -17.54
C TYR A 165 6.35 20.76 -17.74
N GLU A 166 6.57 21.52 -16.66
CA GLU A 166 7.09 22.89 -16.75
C GLU A 166 8.45 22.95 -17.46
N LYS A 167 9.32 21.97 -17.21
CA LYS A 167 10.64 21.89 -17.85
C LYS A 167 10.56 21.66 -19.36
N TYR A 168 9.60 20.85 -19.81
CA TYR A 168 9.51 20.40 -21.20
C TYR A 168 8.34 20.99 -21.98
N MET A 169 7.55 21.89 -21.40
CA MET A 169 6.35 22.50 -22.01
C MET A 169 6.61 23.10 -23.39
N GLN A 170 7.80 23.68 -23.61
CA GLN A 170 8.22 24.26 -24.89
C GLN A 170 8.48 23.22 -25.99
N TYR A 171 8.54 21.92 -25.64
CA TYR A 171 8.80 20.79 -26.53
C TYR A 171 7.58 19.85 -26.54
N GLU A 172 6.40 20.37 -26.87
CA GLU A 172 5.12 19.61 -26.85
C GLU A 172 5.18 18.27 -27.60
N LYS A 173 5.91 18.20 -28.72
CA LYS A 173 6.13 16.96 -29.47
C LYS A 173 6.95 15.91 -28.70
N VAL A 174 7.86 16.33 -27.84
CA VAL A 174 8.66 15.44 -26.97
C VAL A 174 7.80 14.87 -25.86
N LEU A 175 6.95 15.71 -25.25
CA LEU A 175 6.02 15.31 -24.18
C LEU A 175 5.03 14.20 -24.61
N ILE A 176 4.51 14.28 -25.83
CA ILE A 176 3.56 13.31 -26.37
C ILE A 176 4.30 12.08 -26.95
N SER A 177 5.50 12.27 -27.52
CA SER A 177 6.29 11.21 -28.13
C SER A 177 6.85 10.21 -27.10
N ASP A 178 7.23 10.67 -25.91
CA ASP A 178 7.95 9.82 -24.95
C ASP A 178 7.01 9.01 -24.04
N GLY A 179 5.69 9.23 -24.11
CA GLY A 179 4.69 8.50 -23.33
C GLY A 179 4.74 8.71 -21.81
N GLU A 180 5.78 9.37 -21.29
CA GLU A 180 5.99 9.62 -19.85
C GLU A 180 4.85 10.43 -19.22
N TYR A 181 4.25 11.37 -19.95
CA TYR A 181 3.11 12.14 -19.46
C TYR A 181 1.88 11.27 -19.13
N PHE A 182 1.47 10.42 -20.06
CA PHE A 182 0.33 9.51 -19.86
C PHE A 182 0.60 8.53 -18.73
N TYR A 183 1.86 8.12 -18.59
CA TYR A 183 2.32 7.27 -17.51
C TYR A 183 2.13 7.94 -16.14
N MET A 184 2.60 9.18 -15.98
CA MET A 184 2.51 9.90 -14.72
C MET A 184 1.05 10.16 -14.34
N LEU A 185 0.23 10.63 -15.28
CA LEU A 185 -1.20 10.83 -15.08
C LEU A 185 -1.94 9.54 -14.71
N GLY A 186 -1.60 8.43 -15.37
CA GLY A 186 -2.18 7.11 -15.06
C GLY A 186 -1.88 6.66 -13.63
N THR A 187 -0.67 6.95 -13.13
CA THR A 187 -0.29 6.61 -11.74
C THR A 187 -1.08 7.45 -10.73
N GLU A 188 -1.29 8.74 -10.97
CA GLU A 188 -2.12 9.59 -10.10
C GLU A 188 -3.56 9.08 -9.98
N ILE A 189 -4.17 8.73 -11.12
CA ILE A 189 -5.52 8.15 -11.17
C ILE A 189 -5.59 6.87 -10.35
N LEU A 190 -4.57 6.01 -10.43
CA LEU A 190 -4.53 4.78 -9.65
C LEU A 190 -4.49 5.03 -8.14
N TYR A 191 -3.67 5.99 -7.68
CA TYR A 191 -3.60 6.35 -6.27
C TYR A 191 -4.94 6.90 -5.76
N ALA A 192 -5.64 7.70 -6.56
CA ALA A 192 -7.00 8.14 -6.24
C ALA A 192 -7.98 6.95 -6.17
N LEU A 193 -7.89 5.99 -7.09
CA LEU A 193 -8.71 4.77 -7.06
C LEU A 193 -8.44 3.92 -5.81
N MET A 194 -7.20 3.78 -5.37
CA MET A 194 -6.84 3.07 -4.13
C MET A 194 -7.51 3.71 -2.91
N ILE A 195 -7.48 5.05 -2.82
CA ILE A 195 -8.17 5.80 -1.76
C ILE A 195 -9.68 5.56 -1.79
N ILE A 196 -10.29 5.64 -2.98
CA ILE A 196 -11.72 5.37 -3.16
C ILE A 196 -12.06 3.95 -2.73
N ILE A 197 -11.26 2.95 -3.11
CA ILE A 197 -11.46 1.56 -2.72
C ILE A 197 -11.38 1.42 -1.20
N ILE A 198 -10.40 2.03 -0.53
CA ILE A 198 -10.33 2.02 0.95
C ILE A 198 -11.61 2.63 1.55
N LEU A 199 -12.03 3.81 1.09
CA LEU A 199 -13.25 4.48 1.57
C LEU A 199 -14.52 3.66 1.34
N LEU A 200 -14.54 2.83 0.30
CA LEU A 200 -15.67 1.95 0.01
C LEU A 200 -15.66 0.67 0.85
N LEU A 201 -14.49 0.06 1.07
CA LEU A 201 -14.36 -1.28 1.61
C LEU A 201 -14.10 -1.32 3.13
N VAL A 202 -13.29 -0.39 3.65
CA VAL A 202 -12.83 -0.43 5.04
C VAL A 202 -13.86 0.06 6.04
N PRO A 203 -14.58 1.17 5.83
CA PRO A 203 -15.56 1.66 6.80
C PRO A 203 -16.74 0.69 6.95
N LYS A 204 -17.13 0.38 8.18
CA LYS A 204 -18.28 -0.50 8.44
C LYS A 204 -19.60 0.16 8.06
N ARG A 205 -19.69 1.49 8.19
CA ARG A 205 -20.83 2.30 7.73
C ARG A 205 -20.33 3.44 6.85
N LYS A 206 -20.99 3.67 5.71
CA LYS A 206 -20.62 4.75 4.76
C LYS A 206 -20.61 6.15 5.39
N LYS A 207 -21.44 6.39 6.42
CA LYS A 207 -21.44 7.65 7.18
C LYS A 207 -20.10 7.94 7.87
N GLN A 208 -19.28 6.93 8.16
CA GLN A 208 -17.95 7.13 8.75
C GLN A 208 -17.01 7.93 7.84
N CYS A 209 -17.25 7.95 6.52
CA CYS A 209 -16.48 8.77 5.58
C CYS A 209 -16.52 10.27 5.94
N LEU A 210 -17.59 10.74 6.59
CA LEU A 210 -17.69 12.12 7.11
C LEU A 210 -16.60 12.47 8.13
N TYR A 211 -16.05 11.48 8.82
CA TYR A 211 -14.94 11.66 9.76
C TYR A 211 -13.59 11.27 9.13
N ILE A 212 -13.57 10.18 8.35
CA ILE A 212 -12.32 9.69 7.72
C ILE A 212 -11.70 10.76 6.83
N ILE A 213 -12.51 11.42 5.98
CA ILE A 213 -11.99 12.39 5.01
C ILE A 213 -11.33 13.59 5.73
N PRO A 214 -12.00 14.30 6.67
CA PRO A 214 -11.34 15.40 7.39
C PRO A 214 -10.06 14.99 8.13
N PHE A 215 -10.07 13.86 8.86
CA PHE A 215 -8.85 13.38 9.52
C PHE A 215 -7.75 13.05 8.51
N SER A 216 -8.11 12.48 7.36
CA SER A 216 -7.13 12.16 6.32
C SER A 216 -6.47 13.42 5.78
N VAL A 217 -7.25 14.49 5.56
CA VAL A 217 -6.76 15.79 5.11
C VAL A 217 -5.83 16.41 6.14
N VAL A 218 -6.18 16.42 7.42
CA VAL A 218 -5.31 16.99 8.47
C VAL A 218 -3.94 16.29 8.52
N VAL A 219 -3.93 14.96 8.52
CA VAL A 219 -2.67 14.19 8.54
C VAL A 219 -1.90 14.36 7.23
N PHE A 220 -2.58 14.37 6.09
CA PHE A 220 -1.96 14.65 4.79
C PHE A 220 -1.29 16.03 4.78
N SER A 221 -1.99 17.08 5.23
CA SER A 221 -1.44 18.44 5.29
C SER A 221 -0.22 18.52 6.21
N ALA A 222 -0.23 17.79 7.34
CA ALA A 222 0.92 17.70 8.22
C ALA A 222 2.12 17.02 7.54
N LEU A 223 1.90 15.96 6.74
CA LEU A 223 2.96 15.31 5.95
C LEU A 223 3.52 16.25 4.88
N VAL A 224 2.66 17.00 4.19
CA VAL A 224 3.07 17.99 3.18
C VAL A 224 3.92 19.10 3.81
N ALA A 225 3.52 19.60 4.99
CA ALA A 225 4.25 20.65 5.70
C ALA A 225 5.65 20.24 6.17
N ILE A 226 5.97 18.94 6.24
CA ILE A 226 7.33 18.45 6.56
C ILE A 226 8.26 18.56 5.35
N ILE A 227 7.72 18.56 4.13
CA ILE A 227 8.50 18.63 2.88
C ILE A 227 8.68 20.07 2.39
N LEU A 228 7.76 20.98 2.72
CA LEU A 228 7.85 22.41 2.42
C LEU A 228 8.87 23.11 3.33
#